data_AF-A0A806KDF0-F1
#
_entry.id   AF-A0A806KDF0-F1
#
_cell.length_a   1.000
_cell.length_b   1.000
_cell.length_c   1.000
_cell.angle_alpha   90.00
_cell.angle_beta   90.00
_cell.angle_gamma   90.00
#
_symmetry.space_group_name_H-M   'P 1'
#
loop_
_entity.id
_entity.type
_entity.pdbx_description
1 polymer ?
#
loop_
_entity_poly.entity_id
_entity_poly.type
_entity_poly.pdbx_seq_one_letter_code
_entity_poly.pdbx_strand_id
1 'polypeptide(L)'
;MIEIEVVLEQDGTLRACKASGHAGAGKTGTDIVCASVSILMGTACKTLSGRKGITLRYGAPEKGELWLEADYDADGKDFLFAAGAFFD
;
A
#
# COMPACT_ATOMS: atom_id res chain seq x y z
N MET A 1 12.24 -12.47 -3.94
CA MET A 1 12.45 -11.62 -2.75
C MET A 1 11.38 -10.55 -2.81
N ILE A 2 10.74 -10.26 -1.68
CA ILE A 2 9.71 -9.22 -1.60
C ILE A 2 10.39 -7.89 -1.34
N GLU A 3 9.96 -6.86 -2.04
CA GLU A 3 10.40 -5.48 -1.86
C GLU A 3 9.16 -4.59 -1.66
N ILE A 4 9.27 -3.68 -0.70
CA ILE A 4 8.23 -2.70 -0.36
C ILE A 4 8.86 -1.32 -0.47
N GLU A 5 8.34 -0.51 -1.37
CA GLU A 5 8.74 0.89 -1.56
C GLU A 5 7.64 1.78 -0.99
N VAL A 6 7.99 2.71 -0.10
CA VAL A 6 7.07 3.68 0.48
C VAL A 6 7.55 5.08 0.14
N VAL A 7 6.66 5.94 -0.32
CA VAL A 7 6.94 7.34 -0.60
C VAL A 7 6.20 8.20 0.41
N LEU A 8 6.98 8.98 1.16
CA LEU A 8 6.47 10.00 2.07
C LEU A 8 6.70 11.39 1.46
N GLU A 9 5.79 12.31 1.71
CA GLU A 9 6.01 13.74 1.43
C GLU A 9 7.02 14.33 2.44
N GLN A 10 7.45 15.57 2.21
CA GLN A 10 8.43 16.24 3.08
C GLN A 10 7.96 16.35 4.54
N ASP A 11 6.64 16.41 4.77
CA ASP A 11 6.07 16.45 6.10
C ASP A 11 5.78 15.07 6.68
N GLY A 12 6.22 13.98 6.03
CA GLY A 12 6.00 12.61 6.50
C GLY A 12 4.65 12.01 6.09
N THR A 13 3.80 12.75 5.35
CA THR A 13 2.52 12.22 4.88
C THR A 13 2.71 11.08 3.87
N LEU A 14 2.04 9.95 4.08
CA LEU A 14 2.08 8.82 3.14
C LEU A 14 1.49 9.21 1.78
N ARG A 15 2.30 9.11 0.73
CA ARG A 15 1.91 9.42 -0.65
C ARG A 15 1.68 8.19 -1.50
N ALA A 16 2.56 7.20 -1.41
CA ALA A 16 2.48 5.99 -2.22
C ALA A 16 3.10 4.78 -1.51
N CYS A 17 2.66 3.59 -1.91
CA CYS A 17 3.27 2.32 -1.51
C CYS A 17 3.23 1.34 -2.67
N LYS A 18 4.35 0.65 -2.93
CA LYS A 18 4.46 -0.41 -3.93
C LYS A 18 5.03 -1.66 -3.30
N ALA A 19 4.41 -2.80 -3.59
CA ALA A 19 4.90 -4.12 -3.24
C ALA A 19 5.25 -4.89 -4.51
N SER A 20 6.46 -5.42 -4.60
CA SER A 20 6.93 -6.26 -5.70
C SER A 20 7.44 -7.62 -5.18
N GLY A 21 7.47 -8.63 -6.05
CA GLY A 21 7.98 -9.97 -5.71
C GLY A 21 7.14 -10.78 -4.72
N HIS A 22 5.91 -10.35 -4.42
CA HIS A 22 5.02 -10.97 -3.43
C HIS A 22 4.08 -12.05 -4.03
N ALA A 23 4.34 -12.48 -5.25
CA ALA A 23 3.70 -13.65 -5.84
C ALA A 23 4.60 -14.28 -6.92
N GLY A 24 4.39 -15.57 -7.21
CA GLY A 24 5.03 -16.25 -8.34
C GLY A 24 6.28 -17.06 -8.03
N ALA A 25 6.81 -17.00 -6.80
CA ALA A 25 7.96 -17.80 -6.38
C ALA A 25 7.61 -19.26 -6.00
N GLY A 26 6.37 -19.52 -5.58
CA GLY A 26 5.91 -20.83 -5.10
C GLY A 26 4.52 -21.23 -5.60
N LYS A 27 4.08 -22.44 -5.22
CA LYS A 27 2.70 -22.89 -5.49
C LYS A 27 1.72 -22.02 -4.71
N THR A 28 0.58 -21.72 -5.33
CA THR A 28 -0.50 -20.98 -4.67
C THR A 28 -0.90 -21.68 -3.35
N GLY A 29 -1.01 -20.91 -2.27
CA GLY A 29 -1.42 -21.42 -0.95
C GLY A 29 -0.30 -22.04 -0.12
N THR A 30 0.94 -22.12 -0.61
CA THR A 30 2.08 -22.65 0.16
C THR A 30 3.04 -21.56 0.65
N ASP A 31 2.85 -20.32 0.19
CA ASP A 31 3.72 -19.19 0.52
C ASP A 31 2.99 -18.21 1.46
N ILE A 32 3.21 -18.41 2.76
CA ILE A 32 2.56 -17.62 3.82
C ILE A 32 2.99 -16.16 3.75
N VAL A 33 4.25 -15.88 3.42
CA VAL A 33 4.78 -14.51 3.37
C VAL A 33 4.15 -13.72 2.22
N CYS A 34 4.07 -14.33 1.04
CA CYS A 34 3.35 -13.75 -0.10
C CYS A 34 1.89 -13.45 0.25
N ALA A 35 1.19 -14.40 0.89
CA ALA A 35 -0.20 -14.21 1.31
C ALA A 35 -0.35 -13.06 2.33
N SER A 36 0.56 -12.94 3.30
CA SER A 36 0.56 -11.83 4.26
C SER A 36 0.67 -10.47 3.57
N VAL A 37 1.60 -10.32 2.61
CA VAL A 37 1.76 -9.07 1.86
C VAL A 37 0.52 -8.76 1.03
N SER A 38 -0.05 -9.74 0.32
CA SER A 38 -1.30 -9.54 -0.43
C SER A 38 -2.45 -9.07 0.46
N ILE A 39 -2.60 -9.64 1.66
CA ILE A 39 -3.66 -9.26 2.60
C ILE A 39 -3.42 -7.85 3.15
N LEU A 40 -2.19 -7.50 3.54
CA LEU A 40 -1.88 -6.16 4.04
C LEU A 40 -2.12 -5.09 2.96
N MET A 41 -1.61 -5.29 1.75
CA MET A 41 -1.79 -4.36 0.64
C MET A 41 -3.27 -4.23 0.23
N GLY A 42 -3.99 -5.35 0.12
CA GLY A 42 -5.42 -5.34 -0.17
C GLY A 42 -6.25 -4.65 0.91
N THR A 43 -5.88 -4.83 2.18
CA THR A 43 -6.51 -4.16 3.31
C THR A 43 -6.24 -2.66 3.30
N ALA A 44 -5.00 -2.24 3.00
CA ALA A 44 -4.65 -0.84 2.84
C ALA A 44 -5.47 -0.18 1.73
N CYS A 45 -5.53 -0.79 0.53
CA CYS A 45 -6.32 -0.27 -0.58
C CYS A 45 -7.80 -0.11 -0.23
N LYS A 46 -8.39 -1.13 0.41
CA LYS A 46 -9.81 -1.11 0.81
C LYS A 46 -10.10 -0.07 1.89
N THR A 47 -9.22 0.06 2.87
CA THR A 47 -9.36 1.01 3.98
C THR A 47 -9.26 2.44 3.46
N LEU A 48 -8.27 2.73 2.62
CA LEU A 48 -8.05 4.06 2.08
C LEU A 48 -9.15 4.47 1.07
N SER A 49 -9.59 3.55 0.22
CA SER A 49 -10.66 3.82 -0.76
C SER A 49 -12.01 4.17 -0.11
N GLY A 50 -12.25 3.69 1.11
CA GLY A 50 -13.48 3.96 1.86
C GLY A 50 -13.43 5.23 2.72
N ARG A 51 -12.30 5.95 2.74
CA ARG A 51 -12.07 7.02 3.69
C ARG A 51 -12.35 8.38 3.09
N LYS A 52 -13.12 9.20 3.82
CA LYS A 52 -13.40 10.59 3.43
C LYS A 52 -12.09 11.38 3.32
N GLY A 53 -12.01 12.22 2.30
CA GLY A 53 -10.85 13.09 2.06
C GLY A 53 -9.65 12.39 1.43
N ILE A 54 -9.76 11.11 1.06
CA ILE A 54 -8.70 10.36 0.37
C ILE A 54 -9.22 9.88 -0.98
N THR A 55 -8.47 10.16 -2.05
CA THR A 55 -8.67 9.59 -3.37
C THR A 55 -7.53 8.62 -3.65
N LEU A 56 -7.86 7.34 -3.80
CA LEU A 56 -6.86 6.30 -4.02
C LEU A 56 -6.82 5.86 -5.48
N ARG A 57 -5.62 5.83 -6.06
CA ARG A 57 -5.33 5.11 -7.30
C ARG A 57 -4.49 3.89 -6.95
N TYR A 58 -4.82 2.74 -7.50
CA TYR A 58 -4.05 1.52 -7.25
C TYR A 58 -4.18 0.55 -8.41
N GLY A 59 -3.22 -0.36 -8.53
CA GLY A 59 -3.20 -1.35 -9.59
C GLY A 59 -2.28 -2.53 -9.28
N ALA A 60 -2.49 -3.62 -9.99
CA ALA A 60 -1.66 -4.82 -9.97
C ALA A 60 -1.36 -5.23 -11.42
N PRO A 61 -0.46 -4.51 -12.12
CA PRO A 61 -0.26 -4.65 -13.56
C PRO A 61 0.33 -6.01 -13.94
N GLU A 62 1.15 -6.57 -13.06
CA GLU A 62 1.81 -7.86 -13.26
C GLU A 62 1.71 -8.73 -12.00
N LYS A 63 1.93 -10.03 -12.18
CA LYS A 63 1.90 -10.98 -11.06
C LYS A 63 3.01 -10.64 -10.07
N GLY A 64 2.62 -10.43 -8.81
CA GLY A 64 3.57 -10.10 -7.74
C GLY A 64 3.86 -8.61 -7.65
N GLU A 65 3.16 -7.77 -8.41
CA GLU A 65 3.17 -6.33 -8.25
C GLU A 65 1.81 -5.81 -7.77
N LEU A 66 1.84 -4.89 -6.79
CA LEU A 66 0.69 -4.10 -6.37
C LEU A 66 1.19 -2.72 -5.96
N TRP A 67 0.57 -1.66 -6.46
CA TRP A 67 0.90 -0.30 -6.07
C TRP A 67 -0.37 0.47 -5.69
N LEU A 68 -0.20 1.46 -4.82
CA LEU A 68 -1.20 2.45 -4.47
C LEU A 68 -0.57 3.84 -4.39
N GLU A 69 -1.34 4.84 -4.75
CA GLU A 69 -1.06 6.26 -4.61
C GLU A 69 -2.27 6.95 -4.01
N ALA A 70 -2.05 7.76 -2.98
CA ALA A 70 -3.08 8.49 -2.28
C ALA A 70 -2.95 10.00 -2.55
N ASP A 71 -3.99 10.56 -3.15
CA ASP A 71 -4.27 11.99 -3.10
C ASP A 71 -5.20 12.28 -1.91
N TYR A 72 -5.12 13.47 -1.35
CA TYR A 72 -5.92 13.84 -0.19
C TYR A 72 -6.27 15.32 -0.13
N ASP A 73 -7.36 15.62 0.57
CA ASP A 73 -7.73 16.97 0.98
C ASP A 73 -7.49 17.17 2.50
N ALA A 74 -7.95 18.29 3.05
CA ALA A 74 -7.77 18.61 4.46
C ALA A 74 -8.34 17.54 5.41
N ASP A 75 -9.43 16.84 5.04
CA ASP A 75 -10.04 15.81 5.88
C ASP A 75 -9.23 14.49 5.88
N GLY A 76 -8.48 14.23 4.81
CA GLY A 76 -7.67 13.02 4.64
C GLY A 76 -6.26 13.10 5.24
N LYS A 77 -5.72 14.32 5.34
CA LYS A 77 -4.30 14.58 5.68
C LYS A 77 -3.85 13.89 6.96
N ASP A 78 -4.54 14.15 8.08
CA ASP A 78 -4.11 13.68 9.42
C ASP A 78 -3.93 12.16 9.47
N PHE A 79 -4.73 11.42 8.72
CA PHE A 79 -4.62 9.96 8.69
C PHE A 79 -3.48 9.46 7.84
N LEU A 80 -3.23 10.08 6.69
CA LEU A 80 -2.08 9.70 5.86
C LEU A 80 -0.77 10.12 6.52
N PHE A 81 -0.77 11.22 7.29
CA PHE A 81 0.34 11.59 8.17
C PHE A 81 0.54 10.53 9.26
N ALA A 82 -0.52 10.14 9.97
CA ALA A 82 -0.43 9.08 10.98
C ALA A 82 -0.01 7.72 10.40
N ALA A 83 -0.42 7.40 9.17
CA ALA A 83 0.01 6.20 8.45
C ALA A 83 1.49 6.29 8.04
N GLY A 84 1.96 7.47 7.62
CA GLY A 84 3.35 7.73 7.28
C GLY A 84 4.28 7.59 8.49
N ALA A 85 3.84 8.05 9.67
CA ALA A 85 4.56 7.94 10.94
C ALA A 85 4.83 6.48 11.40
N PHE A 86 4.20 5.47 10.79
CA PHE A 86 4.54 4.07 11.01
C PHE A 86 5.90 3.68 10.39
N PHE A 87 6.37 4.44 9.40
CA PHE A 87 7.58 4.14 8.62
C PHE A 87 8.81 4.99 9.01
N ASP A 88 8.65 5.93 9.95
CA ASP A 88 9.74 6.64 10.64
C ASP A 88 10.31 5.78 11.79
#